data_AF-A0A963KSU1-F1
#
_entry.id   AF-A0A963KSU1-F1
#
_cell.length_a   1.000
_cell.length_b   1.000
_cell.length_c   1.000
_cell.angle_alpha   90.00
_cell.angle_beta   90.00
_cell.angle_gamma   90.00
#
_symmetry.space_group_name_H-M   'P 1'
#
loop_
_entity.id
_entity.type
_entity.pdbx_description
1 polymer ?
#
loop_
_entity_poly.entity_id
_entity_poly.type
_entity_poly.pdbx_seq_one_letter_code
_entity_poly.pdbx_strand_id
1 'polypeptide(L)'
;MSPNLAALGYLVAGVCFILALRGLSHPSTSRSGNRFGMIGMAIAILVAIFSLRHAGFGTYLLIVIGLVVGGGIGFVVAKKIEMTAMPQLVAAFHSLVGLAAVFVAAAAFLNPGDFGILRADGTIKGLSLFEMGLGTIIGAITFTGSVIAFGKLQAKLPPAIESRLGALKGPITTVMSSKPIMLPARHAINIGIAALIVLILIWFMSAESGFAFLLMTLLAFAIGVLLIIPIGGADMPVVVSMLNSYSGWAAAGIG
;
A
#
# COMPACT_ATOMS: atom_id res chain seq x y z
N MET A 1 5.57 -16.66 -21.57
CA MET A 1 5.60 -15.58 -22.58
C MET A 1 7.06 -15.21 -22.89
N SER A 2 7.38 -14.69 -24.09
CA SER A 2 8.75 -14.19 -24.36
C SER A 2 8.99 -12.85 -23.62
N PRO A 3 10.23 -12.55 -23.20
CA PRO A 3 10.54 -11.29 -22.51
C PRO A 3 10.15 -10.04 -23.32
N ASN A 4 10.36 -10.07 -24.64
CA ASN A 4 10.01 -8.94 -25.52
C ASN A 4 8.50 -8.69 -25.58
N LEU A 5 7.69 -9.76 -25.60
CA LEU A 5 6.24 -9.63 -25.60
C LEU A 5 5.73 -9.12 -24.23
N ALA A 6 6.36 -9.57 -23.14
CA ALA A 6 6.07 -9.05 -21.80
C ALA A 6 6.36 -7.54 -21.70
N ALA A 7 7.55 -7.13 -22.16
CA ALA A 7 7.97 -5.73 -22.16
C ALA A 7 7.04 -4.85 -23.02
N LEU A 8 6.64 -5.32 -24.20
CA LEU A 8 5.67 -4.62 -25.04
C LEU A 8 4.30 -4.49 -24.36
N GLY A 9 3.83 -5.55 -23.70
CA GLY A 9 2.58 -5.54 -22.94
C GLY A 9 2.61 -4.52 -21.80
N TYR A 10 3.69 -4.48 -21.02
CA TYR A 10 3.88 -3.48 -19.96
C TYR A 10 4.01 -2.06 -20.51
N LEU A 11 4.66 -1.86 -21.66
CA LEU A 11 4.72 -0.56 -22.33
C LEU A 11 3.32 -0.07 -22.72
N VAL A 12 2.51 -0.94 -23.34
CA VAL A 12 1.12 -0.60 -23.71
C VAL A 12 0.29 -0.29 -22.47
N ALA A 13 0.43 -1.09 -21.40
CA ALA A 13 -0.25 -0.81 -20.13
C ALA A 13 0.16 0.56 -19.55
N GLY A 14 1.46 0.88 -19.56
CA GLY A 14 2.00 2.17 -19.13
C GLY A 14 1.41 3.35 -19.93
N VAL A 15 1.37 3.24 -21.25
CA VAL A 15 0.71 4.25 -22.11
C VAL A 15 -0.76 4.41 -21.75
N CYS A 16 -1.49 3.31 -21.51
CA CYS A 16 -2.89 3.37 -21.08
C CYS A 16 -3.05 4.10 -19.74
N PHE A 17 -2.16 3.89 -18.75
CA PHE A 17 -2.22 4.61 -17.47
C PHE A 17 -1.94 6.11 -17.64
N ILE A 18 -1.00 6.50 -18.52
CA ILE A 18 -0.75 7.92 -18.84
C ILE A 18 -2.00 8.56 -19.48
N LEU A 19 -2.63 7.88 -20.43
CA LEU A 19 -3.88 8.34 -21.05
C LEU A 19 -5.05 8.37 -20.06
N ALA A 20 -5.08 7.47 -19.09
CA ALA A 20 -6.07 7.46 -18.02
C ALA A 20 -5.97 8.74 -17.18
N LEU A 21 -4.77 9.07 -16.68
CA LEU A 21 -4.54 10.27 -15.88
C LEU A 21 -4.86 11.54 -16.69
N ARG A 22 -4.40 11.63 -17.94
CA ARG A 22 -4.73 12.76 -18.83
C ARG A 22 -6.24 12.91 -19.02
N GLY A 23 -6.95 11.81 -19.22
CA GLY A 23 -8.39 11.83 -19.42
C GLY A 23 -9.17 12.20 -18.16
N LEU A 24 -8.67 11.84 -16.98
CA LEU A 24 -9.29 12.17 -15.69
C LEU A 24 -9.13 13.65 -15.30
N SER A 25 -8.16 14.37 -15.86
CA SER A 25 -7.94 15.79 -15.59
C SER A 25 -8.99 16.73 -16.21
N HIS A 26 -9.87 16.24 -17.09
CA HIS A 26 -10.97 17.03 -17.65
C HIS A 26 -12.33 16.30 -17.55
N PRO A 27 -13.42 17.00 -17.16
CA PRO A 27 -14.74 16.39 -17.01
C PRO A 27 -15.27 15.71 -18.29
N SER A 28 -15.04 16.34 -19.46
CA SER A 28 -15.50 15.83 -20.75
C SER A 28 -14.82 14.52 -21.16
N THR A 29 -13.57 14.30 -20.73
CA THR A 29 -12.80 13.08 -21.07
C THR A 29 -12.76 12.05 -19.95
N SER A 30 -13.27 12.37 -18.76
CA SER A 30 -13.19 11.54 -17.54
C SER A 30 -13.59 10.07 -17.76
N ARG A 31 -14.71 9.84 -18.45
CA ARG A 31 -15.20 8.48 -18.77
C ARG A 31 -14.25 7.70 -19.67
N SER A 32 -13.66 8.36 -20.67
CA SER A 32 -12.66 7.72 -21.54
C SER A 32 -11.36 7.46 -20.79
N GLY A 33 -10.94 8.39 -19.93
CA GLY A 33 -9.77 8.21 -19.05
C GLY A 33 -9.91 6.99 -18.17
N ASN A 34 -11.06 6.84 -17.50
CA ASN A 34 -11.33 5.65 -16.66
C ASN A 34 -11.28 4.34 -17.47
N ARG A 35 -11.77 4.34 -18.71
CA ARG A 35 -11.69 3.17 -19.60
C ARG A 35 -10.25 2.80 -19.95
N PHE A 36 -9.38 3.78 -20.25
CA PHE A 36 -7.96 3.50 -20.45
C PHE A 36 -7.31 2.89 -19.20
N GLY A 37 -7.67 3.38 -18.00
CA GLY A 37 -7.21 2.81 -16.75
C GLY A 37 -7.60 1.34 -16.58
N MET A 38 -8.86 1.00 -16.85
CA MET A 38 -9.35 -0.39 -16.80
C MET A 38 -8.63 -1.30 -17.80
N ILE A 39 -8.43 -0.84 -19.05
CA ILE A 39 -7.72 -1.60 -20.08
C ILE A 39 -6.25 -1.81 -19.69
N GLY A 40 -5.56 -0.75 -19.24
CA GLY A 40 -4.17 -0.83 -18.80
C GLY A 40 -3.97 -1.81 -17.66
N MET A 41 -4.85 -1.77 -16.65
CA MET A 41 -4.81 -2.71 -15.53
C MET A 41 -5.08 -4.16 -15.97
N ALA A 42 -6.05 -4.39 -16.86
CA ALA A 42 -6.31 -5.72 -17.39
C ALA A 42 -5.10 -6.29 -18.14
N ILE A 43 -4.45 -5.47 -18.99
CA ILE A 43 -3.22 -5.86 -19.70
C ILE A 43 -2.11 -6.20 -18.70
N ALA A 44 -1.86 -5.35 -17.70
CA ALA A 44 -0.81 -5.57 -16.71
C ALA A 44 -0.99 -6.89 -15.94
N ILE A 45 -2.22 -7.18 -15.48
CA ILE A 45 -2.54 -8.43 -14.78
C ILE A 45 -2.32 -9.64 -15.70
N LEU A 46 -2.80 -9.59 -16.95
CA LEU A 46 -2.63 -10.69 -17.90
C LEU A 46 -1.14 -10.92 -18.21
N VAL A 47 -0.39 -9.85 -18.46
CA VAL A 47 1.06 -9.94 -18.72
C VAL A 47 1.78 -10.57 -17.53
N ALA A 48 1.44 -10.19 -16.29
CA ALA A 48 2.02 -10.78 -15.09
C ALA A 48 1.73 -12.29 -15.00
N ILE A 49 0.47 -12.71 -15.17
CA ILE A 49 0.06 -14.12 -15.12
C ILE A 49 0.77 -14.96 -16.19
N PHE A 50 0.87 -14.47 -17.43
CA PHE A 50 1.51 -15.18 -18.54
C PHE A 50 3.05 -15.12 -18.51
N SER A 51 3.62 -14.27 -17.65
CA SER A 51 5.07 -14.18 -17.42
C SER A 51 5.57 -15.14 -16.35
N LEU A 52 4.68 -15.69 -15.52
CA LEU A 52 5.05 -16.66 -14.49
C LEU A 52 5.75 -17.87 -15.11
N ARG A 53 7.00 -18.09 -14.71
CA ARG A 53 7.79 -19.25 -15.12
C ARG A 53 7.51 -20.38 -14.14
N HIS A 54 7.20 -21.56 -14.67
CA HIS A 54 7.10 -22.81 -13.90
C HIS A 54 5.99 -22.82 -12.83
N ALA A 55 4.95 -22.01 -13.01
CA ALA A 55 3.78 -22.03 -12.14
C ALA A 55 2.96 -23.32 -12.33
N GLY A 56 2.74 -24.06 -11.24
CA GLY A 56 1.84 -25.19 -11.21
C GLY A 56 0.37 -24.76 -11.10
N PHE A 57 -0.54 -25.72 -11.27
CA PHE A 57 -1.99 -25.48 -11.11
C PHE A 57 -2.34 -24.78 -9.79
N GLY A 58 -1.69 -25.18 -8.68
CA GLY A 58 -1.90 -24.58 -7.37
C GLY A 58 -1.60 -23.07 -7.33
N THR A 59 -0.54 -22.62 -7.98
CA THR A 59 -0.17 -21.20 -8.05
C THR A 59 -1.24 -20.39 -8.79
N TYR A 60 -1.68 -20.87 -9.96
CA TYR A 60 -2.75 -20.21 -10.71
C TYR A 60 -4.07 -20.18 -9.94
N LEU A 61 -4.40 -21.27 -9.24
CA LEU A 61 -5.59 -21.33 -8.40
C LEU A 61 -5.54 -20.27 -7.28
N LEU A 62 -4.41 -20.13 -6.59
CA LEU A 62 -4.24 -19.11 -5.54
C LEU A 62 -4.34 -17.69 -6.08
N ILE A 63 -3.77 -17.41 -7.26
CA ILE A 63 -3.88 -16.10 -7.91
C ILE A 63 -5.34 -15.77 -8.24
N VAL A 64 -6.05 -16.71 -8.86
CA VAL A 64 -7.47 -16.51 -9.22
C VAL A 64 -8.33 -16.31 -7.98
N ILE A 65 -8.12 -17.11 -6.93
CA ILE A 65 -8.82 -16.93 -5.65
C ILE A 65 -8.53 -15.54 -5.07
N GLY A 66 -7.27 -15.12 -5.04
CA GLY A 66 -6.88 -13.79 -4.54
C GLY A 66 -7.55 -12.65 -5.32
N LEU A 67 -7.56 -12.73 -6.65
CA LEU A 67 -8.22 -11.75 -7.52
C LEU A 67 -9.73 -11.71 -7.30
N VAL A 68 -10.39 -12.86 -7.23
CA VAL A 68 -11.85 -12.95 -7.05
C VAL A 68 -12.26 -12.47 -5.66
N VAL A 69 -11.54 -12.87 -4.61
CA VAL A 69 -11.84 -12.46 -3.24
C VAL A 69 -11.58 -10.97 -3.05
N GLY A 70 -10.38 -10.50 -3.40
CA GLY A 70 -10.01 -9.09 -3.25
C GLY A 70 -10.86 -8.16 -4.13
N GLY A 71 -11.00 -8.49 -5.42
CA GLY A 71 -11.81 -7.74 -6.37
C GLY A 71 -13.30 -7.77 -6.04
N GLY A 72 -13.81 -8.91 -5.58
CA GLY A 72 -15.21 -9.07 -5.17
C GLY A 72 -15.55 -8.23 -3.93
N ILE A 73 -14.72 -8.28 -2.88
CA ILE A 73 -14.90 -7.44 -1.70
C ILE A 73 -14.82 -5.95 -2.09
N GLY A 74 -13.80 -5.57 -2.86
CA GLY A 74 -13.63 -4.19 -3.35
C GLY A 74 -14.84 -3.68 -4.13
N PHE A 75 -15.38 -4.50 -5.04
CA PHE A 75 -16.58 -4.17 -5.81
C PHE A 75 -17.81 -3.95 -4.92
N VAL A 76 -18.05 -4.85 -3.96
CA VAL A 76 -19.20 -4.75 -3.05
C VAL A 76 -19.10 -3.51 -2.17
N VAL A 77 -17.91 -3.21 -1.62
CA VAL A 77 -17.68 -2.03 -0.79
C VAL A 77 -17.87 -0.75 -1.61
N ALA A 78 -17.24 -0.66 -2.78
CA ALA A 78 -17.34 0.53 -3.64
C ALA A 78 -18.77 0.82 -4.12
N LYS A 79 -19.60 -0.21 -4.34
CA LYS A 79 -20.99 -0.05 -4.75
C LYS A 79 -21.92 0.43 -3.62
N LYS A 80 -21.58 0.11 -2.37
CA LYS A 80 -22.44 0.36 -1.20
C LYS A 80 -22.07 1.62 -0.41
N ILE A 81 -20.88 2.17 -0.61
CA ILE A 81 -20.41 3.34 0.14
C ILE A 81 -21.19 4.59 -0.25
N GLU A 82 -21.47 5.45 0.73
CA GLU A 82 -22.04 6.78 0.48
C GLU A 82 -20.96 7.73 -0.06
N MET A 83 -21.32 8.66 -0.95
CA MET A 83 -20.36 9.64 -1.51
C MET A 83 -19.78 10.58 -0.45
N THR A 84 -20.50 10.81 0.64
CA THR A 84 -20.02 11.57 1.82
C THR A 84 -18.89 10.85 2.56
N ALA A 85 -18.80 9.53 2.42
CA ALA A 85 -17.79 8.68 3.04
C ALA A 85 -16.61 8.35 2.11
N MET A 86 -16.53 9.00 0.94
CA MET A 86 -15.46 8.77 -0.02
C MET A 86 -14.06 9.04 0.55
N PRO A 87 -13.80 10.12 1.33
CA PRO A 87 -12.46 10.40 1.84
C PRO A 87 -11.86 9.26 2.69
N GLN A 88 -12.65 8.68 3.60
CA GLN A 88 -12.17 7.54 4.39
C GLN A 88 -12.02 6.27 3.54
N LEU A 89 -12.87 6.04 2.53
CA LEU A 89 -12.70 4.89 1.65
C LEU A 89 -11.39 4.99 0.86
N VAL A 90 -11.03 6.18 0.38
CA VAL A 90 -9.74 6.41 -0.28
C VAL A 90 -8.57 6.12 0.66
N ALA A 91 -8.64 6.59 1.91
CA ALA A 91 -7.64 6.25 2.93
C ALA A 91 -7.54 4.73 3.14
N ALA A 92 -8.67 4.04 3.30
CA ALA A 92 -8.70 2.59 3.46
C ALA A 92 -8.04 1.86 2.28
N PHE A 93 -8.32 2.27 1.03
CA PHE A 93 -7.69 1.64 -0.13
C PHE A 93 -6.18 1.86 -0.17
N HIS A 94 -5.67 3.05 0.16
CA HIS A 94 -4.23 3.28 0.21
C HIS A 94 -3.53 2.48 1.30
N SER A 95 -4.24 2.15 2.39
CA SER A 95 -3.68 1.22 3.38
C SER A 95 -3.36 -0.15 2.76
N LEU A 96 -4.28 -0.70 1.95
CA LEU A 96 -4.12 -2.00 1.30
C LEU A 96 -2.98 -1.99 0.28
N VAL A 97 -2.80 -0.88 -0.44
CA VAL A 97 -1.66 -0.71 -1.37
C VAL A 97 -0.32 -0.71 -0.61
N GLY A 98 -0.24 0.02 0.50
CA GLY A 98 0.97 0.05 1.33
C GLY A 98 1.32 -1.34 1.90
N LEU A 99 0.32 -2.08 2.39
CA LEU A 99 0.53 -3.43 2.92
C LEU A 99 0.90 -4.43 1.81
N ALA A 100 0.30 -4.31 0.61
CA ALA A 100 0.69 -5.12 -0.54
C ALA A 100 2.16 -4.89 -0.90
N ALA A 101 2.65 -3.64 -0.83
CA ALA A 101 4.06 -3.35 -1.08
C ALA A 101 5.00 -4.03 -0.07
N VAL A 102 4.64 -4.03 1.21
CA VAL A 102 5.38 -4.76 2.26
C VAL A 102 5.40 -6.27 1.98
N PHE A 103 4.27 -6.86 1.58
CA PHE A 103 4.22 -8.29 1.25
C PHE A 103 5.01 -8.66 0.01
N VAL A 104 5.00 -7.82 -1.04
CA VAL A 104 5.82 -8.05 -2.24
C VAL A 104 7.31 -7.96 -1.91
N ALA A 105 7.73 -6.96 -1.12
CA ALA A 105 9.12 -6.85 -0.69
C ALA A 105 9.55 -8.05 0.18
N ALA A 106 8.69 -8.51 1.09
CA ALA A 106 8.94 -9.73 1.86
C ALA A 106 9.04 -10.97 0.97
N ALA A 107 8.17 -11.11 -0.03
CA ALA A 107 8.21 -12.21 -0.99
C ALA A 107 9.50 -12.20 -1.82
N ALA A 108 9.93 -11.02 -2.28
CA ALA A 108 11.18 -10.84 -3.03
C ALA A 108 12.41 -11.14 -2.18
N PHE A 109 12.41 -10.73 -0.90
CA PHE A 109 13.50 -11.03 0.03
C PHE A 109 13.59 -12.53 0.38
N LEU A 110 12.44 -13.20 0.55
CA LEU A 110 12.40 -14.63 0.89
C LEU A 110 12.64 -15.54 -0.33
N ASN A 111 12.32 -15.08 -1.54
CA ASN A 111 12.46 -15.86 -2.78
C ASN A 111 13.20 -15.06 -3.88
N PRO A 112 14.43 -14.57 -3.63
CA PRO A 112 15.11 -13.64 -4.53
C PRO A 112 15.45 -14.23 -5.90
N GLY A 113 15.53 -15.57 -6.02
CA GLY A 113 15.73 -16.26 -7.29
C GLY A 113 14.57 -16.09 -8.26
N ASP A 114 13.34 -16.17 -7.76
CA ASP A 114 12.12 -16.06 -8.58
C ASP A 114 11.92 -14.65 -9.13
N PHE A 115 12.44 -13.65 -8.41
CA PHE A 115 12.45 -12.24 -8.82
C PHE A 115 13.67 -11.88 -9.70
N GLY A 116 14.61 -12.80 -9.93
CA GLY A 116 15.80 -12.54 -10.75
C GLY A 116 16.78 -11.51 -10.14
N ILE A 117 16.76 -11.37 -8.81
CA ILE A 117 17.57 -10.38 -8.08
C ILE A 117 18.81 -10.98 -7.42
N LEU A 118 19.10 -12.25 -7.65
CA LEU A 118 20.33 -12.89 -7.22
C LEU A 118 21.54 -12.51 -8.10
N ARG A 119 22.70 -12.42 -7.47
CA ARG A 119 24.02 -12.42 -8.13
C ARG A 119 24.50 -13.85 -8.35
N ALA A 120 25.62 -13.99 -9.07
CA ALA A 120 26.24 -15.29 -9.35
C ALA A 120 26.75 -16.02 -8.08
N ASP A 121 27.04 -15.29 -7.01
CA ASP A 121 27.48 -15.81 -5.72
C ASP A 121 26.31 -16.18 -4.77
N GLY A 122 25.06 -16.01 -5.22
CA GLY A 122 23.86 -16.28 -4.42
C GLY A 122 23.43 -15.13 -3.49
N THR A 123 24.13 -13.99 -3.48
CA THR A 123 23.73 -12.80 -2.72
C THR A 123 22.67 -11.98 -3.47
N ILE A 124 21.90 -11.17 -2.76
CA ILE A 124 20.90 -10.28 -3.37
C ILE A 124 21.60 -9.02 -3.90
N LYS A 125 21.24 -8.58 -5.12
CA LYS A 125 21.72 -7.31 -5.69
C LYS A 125 21.48 -6.16 -4.70
N GLY A 126 22.53 -5.41 -4.39
CA GLY A 126 22.49 -4.34 -3.39
C GLY A 126 21.48 -3.24 -3.70
N LEU A 127 21.29 -2.92 -4.99
CA LEU A 127 20.24 -2.00 -5.42
C LEU A 127 18.84 -2.56 -5.11
N SER A 128 18.60 -3.85 -5.36
CA SER A 128 17.33 -4.51 -5.04
C SER A 128 17.07 -4.56 -3.54
N LEU A 129 18.10 -4.75 -2.71
CA LEU A 129 17.99 -4.63 -1.23
C LEU A 129 17.57 -3.21 -0.81
N PHE A 130 18.17 -2.19 -1.43
CA PHE A 130 17.81 -0.80 -1.16
C PHE A 130 16.36 -0.49 -1.59
N GLU A 131 15.98 -0.87 -2.82
CA GLU A 131 14.66 -0.67 -3.40
C GLU A 131 13.57 -1.37 -2.57
N MET A 132 13.73 -2.66 -2.26
CA MET A 132 12.78 -3.39 -1.42
C MET A 132 12.71 -2.83 0.01
N GLY A 133 13.84 -2.39 0.57
CA GLY A 133 13.89 -1.79 1.91
C GLY A 133 13.13 -0.46 1.94
N LEU A 134 13.37 0.40 0.97
CA LEU A 134 12.66 1.68 0.81
C LEU A 134 11.16 1.46 0.56
N GLY A 135 10.82 0.53 -0.35
CA GLY A 135 9.44 0.14 -0.64
C GLY A 135 8.70 -0.38 0.58
N THR A 136 9.37 -1.19 1.41
CA THR A 136 8.84 -1.70 2.69
C THR A 136 8.60 -0.56 3.68
N ILE A 137 9.58 0.34 3.87
CA ILE A 137 9.46 1.47 4.80
C ILE A 137 8.28 2.37 4.40
N ILE A 138 8.25 2.81 3.15
CA ILE A 138 7.20 3.71 2.65
C ILE A 138 5.84 3.00 2.66
N GLY A 139 5.78 1.72 2.27
CA GLY A 139 4.57 0.90 2.29
C GLY A 139 4.00 0.72 3.69
N ALA A 140 4.84 0.42 4.69
CA ALA A 140 4.43 0.24 6.08
C ALA A 140 3.93 1.54 6.73
N ILE A 141 4.62 2.67 6.46
CA ILE A 141 4.18 4.01 6.87
C ILE A 141 2.82 4.32 6.24
N THR A 142 2.66 4.02 4.94
CA THR A 142 1.42 4.25 4.21
C THR A 142 0.27 3.42 4.77
N PHE A 143 0.50 2.15 5.08
CA PHE A 143 -0.51 1.26 5.66
C PHE A 143 -1.05 1.82 6.97
N THR A 144 -0.16 2.01 7.95
CA THR A 144 -0.57 2.45 9.29
C THR A 144 -1.06 3.89 9.30
N GLY A 145 -0.41 4.80 8.58
CA GLY A 145 -0.86 6.17 8.45
C GLY A 145 -2.26 6.26 7.86
N SER A 146 -2.55 5.45 6.84
CA SER A 146 -3.87 5.38 6.21
C SER A 146 -4.93 4.78 7.12
N VAL A 147 -4.58 3.78 7.94
CA VAL A 147 -5.50 3.22 8.96
C VAL A 147 -5.86 4.26 10.01
N ILE A 148 -4.90 5.07 10.47
CA ILE A 148 -5.18 6.18 11.41
C ILE A 148 -6.04 7.25 10.74
N ALA A 149 -5.74 7.64 9.50
CA ALA A 149 -6.54 8.60 8.74
C ALA A 149 -7.98 8.11 8.54
N PHE A 150 -8.16 6.84 8.17
CA PHE A 150 -9.46 6.18 8.09
C PHE A 150 -10.21 6.27 9.42
N GLY A 151 -9.58 5.89 10.54
CA GLY A 151 -10.21 5.92 11.86
C GLY A 151 -10.68 7.32 12.26
N LYS A 152 -9.86 8.35 12.04
CA LYS A 152 -10.16 9.74 12.37
C LYS A 152 -11.28 10.35 11.52
N LEU A 153 -11.38 9.95 10.25
CA LEU A 153 -12.42 10.38 9.31
C LEU A 153 -13.74 9.63 9.52
N GLN A 154 -13.66 8.32 9.79
CA GLN A 154 -14.83 7.47 9.97
C GLN A 154 -15.68 7.99 11.13
N ALA A 155 -15.03 8.34 12.26
CA ALA A 155 -15.60 8.96 13.47
C ALA A 155 -16.81 8.26 14.12
N LYS A 156 -17.55 7.40 13.42
CA LYS A 156 -18.72 6.64 13.87
C LYS A 156 -18.41 5.15 13.83
N LEU A 157 -18.83 4.45 14.86
CA LEU A 157 -18.72 2.99 14.89
C LEU A 157 -19.61 2.35 13.81
N PRO A 158 -19.21 1.18 13.27
CA PRO A 158 -20.11 0.39 12.43
C PRO A 158 -21.44 0.12 13.15
N PRO A 159 -22.60 0.20 12.46
CA PRO A 159 -23.92 0.02 13.10
C PRO A 159 -24.07 -1.32 13.85
N ALA A 160 -23.40 -2.38 13.37
CA ALA A 160 -23.38 -3.70 14.00
C ALA A 160 -22.60 -3.73 15.34
N ILE A 161 -21.64 -2.82 15.54
CA ILE A 161 -20.87 -2.66 16.77
C ILE A 161 -21.60 -1.69 17.69
N GLU A 162 -22.11 -0.58 17.14
CA GLU A 162 -22.86 0.43 17.90
C GLU A 162 -24.11 -0.16 18.59
N SER A 163 -24.85 -1.03 17.88
CA SER A 163 -26.03 -1.71 18.44
C SER A 163 -25.70 -2.71 19.55
N ARG A 164 -24.47 -3.22 19.62
CA ARG A 164 -24.02 -4.17 20.65
C ARG A 164 -23.38 -3.51 21.87
N LEU A 165 -23.12 -2.21 21.82
CA LEU A 165 -22.41 -1.49 22.89
C LEU A 165 -23.25 -1.21 24.14
N GLY A 166 -24.59 -1.25 24.07
CA GLY A 166 -25.45 -1.11 25.25
C GLY A 166 -25.07 0.09 26.14
N ALA A 167 -24.78 -0.16 27.42
CA ALA A 167 -24.35 0.87 28.38
C ALA A 167 -22.96 1.49 28.09
N LEU A 168 -22.13 0.84 27.27
CA LEU A 168 -20.81 1.34 26.86
C LEU A 168 -20.88 2.32 25.68
N LYS A 169 -22.07 2.57 25.14
CA LYS A 169 -22.28 3.53 24.04
C LYS A 169 -21.87 4.95 24.41
N GLY A 170 -22.00 5.36 25.69
CA GLY A 170 -21.56 6.67 26.18
C GLY A 170 -20.05 6.90 26.07
N PRO A 171 -19.20 6.05 26.68
CA PRO A 171 -17.75 6.21 26.61
C PRO A 171 -17.12 5.85 25.25
N ILE A 172 -17.76 4.99 24.44
CA ILE A 172 -17.22 4.54 23.15
C ILE A 172 -18.23 4.87 22.03
N THR A 173 -18.15 6.10 21.51
CA THR A 173 -19.01 6.59 20.43
C THR A 173 -18.33 6.61 19.07
N THR A 174 -16.99 6.59 19.03
CA THR A 174 -16.20 6.80 17.81
C THR A 174 -15.17 5.71 17.59
N VAL A 175 -14.83 5.44 16.33
CA VAL A 175 -13.72 4.53 15.98
C VAL A 175 -12.40 5.13 16.45
N MET A 176 -12.21 6.43 16.23
CA MET A 176 -11.07 7.19 16.71
C MET A 176 -11.47 8.66 16.82
N SER A 177 -10.90 9.37 17.81
CA SER A 177 -11.09 10.80 17.95
C SER A 177 -10.48 11.56 16.76
N SER A 178 -11.28 12.40 16.11
CA SER A 178 -10.82 13.31 15.07
C SER A 178 -9.92 14.43 15.61
N LYS A 179 -9.79 14.60 16.94
CA LYS A 179 -8.89 15.59 17.53
C LYS A 179 -7.43 15.17 17.39
N PRO A 180 -6.49 16.13 17.24
CA PRO A 180 -5.07 15.89 17.43
C PRO A 180 -4.79 15.20 18.77
N ILE A 181 -4.02 14.11 18.74
CA ILE A 181 -3.52 13.46 19.96
C ILE A 181 -2.02 13.78 20.05
N MET A 182 -1.65 14.54 21.08
CA MET A 182 -0.31 15.09 21.23
C MET A 182 0.51 14.22 22.18
N LEU A 183 1.59 13.63 21.66
CA LEU A 183 2.58 12.93 22.48
C LEU A 183 3.66 13.91 22.97
N PRO A 184 4.10 13.81 24.24
CA PRO A 184 5.25 14.59 24.71
C PRO A 184 6.50 14.21 23.92
N ALA A 185 7.33 15.21 23.59
CA ALA A 185 8.55 15.04 22.79
C ALA A 185 8.37 14.34 21.41
N ARG A 186 7.18 14.40 20.80
CA ARG A 186 6.87 13.72 19.52
C ARG A 186 7.91 13.93 18.41
N HIS A 187 8.48 15.13 18.31
CA HIS A 187 9.45 15.45 17.27
C HIS A 187 10.76 14.69 17.48
N ALA A 188 11.25 14.63 18.72
CA ALA A 188 12.44 13.86 19.07
C ALA A 188 12.19 12.35 18.89
N ILE A 189 11.03 11.84 19.30
CA ILE A 189 10.65 10.43 19.12
C ILE A 189 10.63 10.07 17.62
N ASN A 190 9.93 10.87 16.81
CA ASN A 190 9.80 10.60 15.38
C ASN A 190 11.15 10.68 14.66
N ILE A 191 11.99 11.67 14.99
CA ILE A 191 13.35 11.78 14.43
C ILE A 191 14.21 10.58 14.86
N GLY A 192 14.14 10.18 16.13
CA GLY A 192 14.87 9.03 16.65
C GLY A 192 14.49 7.72 15.95
N ILE A 193 13.19 7.47 15.77
CA ILE A 193 12.71 6.28 15.05
C ILE A 193 13.11 6.34 13.57
N ALA A 194 12.99 7.50 12.91
CA ALA A 194 13.38 7.66 11.52
C ALA A 194 14.88 7.39 11.32
N ALA A 195 15.74 7.95 12.17
CA ALA A 195 17.17 7.69 12.15
C ALA A 195 17.49 6.20 12.38
N LEU A 196 16.80 5.57 13.35
CA LEU A 196 16.97 4.14 13.61
C LEU A 196 16.55 3.28 12.42
N ILE A 197 15.44 3.59 11.74
CA ILE A 197 15.02 2.91 10.50
C ILE A 197 16.13 2.99 9.45
N VAL A 198 16.75 4.16 9.24
CA VAL A 198 17.84 4.33 8.27
C VAL A 198 19.06 3.48 8.65
N LEU A 199 19.43 3.45 9.93
CA LEU A 199 20.55 2.59 10.39
C LEU A 199 20.25 1.10 10.18
N ILE A 200 19.01 0.67 10.43
CA ILE A 200 18.59 -0.71 10.22
C ILE A 200 18.52 -1.04 8.72
N LEU A 201 18.16 -0.10 7.85
CA LEU A 201 18.23 -0.29 6.39
C LEU A 201 19.67 -0.56 5.94
N ILE A 202 20.65 0.20 6.45
CA ILE A 202 22.07 -0.04 6.16
C ILE A 202 22.52 -1.42 6.68
N TRP A 203 22.06 -1.81 7.87
CA TRP A 203 22.31 -3.15 8.40
C TRP A 203 21.69 -4.25 7.55
N PHE A 204 20.43 -4.07 7.13
CA PHE A 204 19.73 -4.99 6.23
C PHE A 204 20.48 -5.16 4.92
N MET A 205 20.92 -4.06 4.30
CA MET A 205 21.65 -4.09 3.03
C MET A 205 23.04 -4.73 3.13
N SER A 206 23.72 -4.59 4.28
CA SER A 206 25.07 -5.13 4.46
C SER A 206 25.08 -6.60 4.87
N ALA A 207 24.08 -7.05 5.61
CA ALA A 207 24.04 -8.40 6.18
C ALA A 207 22.94 -9.31 5.60
N GLU A 208 22.10 -8.81 4.70
CA GLU A 208 20.91 -9.51 4.20
C GLU A 208 20.05 -10.10 5.34
N SER A 209 19.98 -9.37 6.45
CA SER A 209 19.43 -9.89 7.71
C SER A 209 17.91 -9.83 7.70
N GLY A 210 17.25 -11.00 7.73
CA GLY A 210 15.79 -11.06 7.87
C GLY A 210 15.28 -10.46 9.18
N PHE A 211 16.09 -10.48 10.24
CA PHE A 211 15.76 -9.80 11.48
C PHE A 211 15.80 -8.28 11.34
N ALA A 212 16.79 -7.74 10.61
CA ALA A 212 16.85 -6.31 10.29
C ALA A 212 15.63 -5.89 9.45
N PHE A 213 15.25 -6.71 8.45
CA PHE A 213 14.04 -6.49 7.66
C PHE A 213 12.78 -6.40 8.53
N LEU A 214 12.59 -7.36 9.45
CA LEU A 214 11.43 -7.39 10.34
C LEU A 214 11.41 -6.18 11.29
N LEU A 215 12.55 -5.86 11.92
CA LEU A 215 12.64 -4.74 12.86
C LEU A 215 12.38 -3.40 12.16
N MET A 216 12.95 -3.20 10.98
CA MET A 216 12.71 -2.04 10.11
C MET A 216 11.22 -1.90 9.78
N THR A 217 10.58 -3.00 9.41
CA THR A 217 9.15 -3.03 9.06
C THR A 217 8.27 -2.66 10.25
N LEU A 218 8.54 -3.21 11.44
CA LEU A 218 7.78 -2.89 12.66
C LEU A 218 7.94 -1.43 13.07
N LEU A 219 9.15 -0.88 12.99
CA LEU A 219 9.39 0.54 13.25
C LEU A 219 8.71 1.44 12.23
N ALA A 220 8.69 1.04 10.95
CA ALA A 220 7.99 1.77 9.89
C ALA A 220 6.46 1.76 10.10
N PHE A 221 5.88 0.67 10.58
CA PHE A 221 4.49 0.64 11.05
C PHE A 221 4.28 1.59 12.24
N ALA A 222 5.18 1.56 13.24
CA ALA A 222 5.06 2.43 14.40
C ALA A 222 5.13 3.92 14.02
N ILE A 223 6.11 4.32 13.20
CA ILE A 223 6.26 5.73 12.81
C ILE A 223 5.11 6.22 11.93
N GLY A 224 4.53 5.37 11.09
CA GLY A 224 3.34 5.72 10.32
C GLY A 224 2.15 6.08 11.21
N VAL A 225 1.96 5.35 12.33
CA VAL A 225 0.99 5.74 13.37
C VAL A 225 1.36 7.09 14.00
N LEU A 226 2.60 7.24 14.46
CA LEU A 226 3.06 8.41 15.23
C LEU A 226 3.07 9.72 14.42
N LEU A 227 3.24 9.65 13.10
CA LEU A 227 3.21 10.81 12.22
C LEU A 227 1.77 11.33 12.01
N ILE A 228 0.77 10.45 11.98
CA ILE A 228 -0.61 10.84 11.63
C ILE A 228 -1.49 11.10 12.86
N ILE A 229 -1.25 10.41 13.97
CA ILE A 229 -1.94 10.63 15.26
C ILE A 229 -2.07 12.12 15.69
N PRO A 230 -1.03 12.97 15.56
CA PRO A 230 -1.13 14.37 15.97
C PRO A 230 -1.89 15.28 14.98
N ILE A 231 -2.33 14.76 13.84
CA ILE A 231 -3.03 15.56 12.83
C ILE A 231 -4.55 15.54 13.12
N GLY A 232 -5.20 16.69 12.97
CA GLY A 232 -6.64 16.84 13.19
C GLY A 232 -7.48 16.34 12.01
N GLY A 233 -8.74 16.02 12.26
CA GLY A 233 -9.70 15.55 11.25
C GLY A 233 -9.88 16.52 10.08
N ALA A 234 -9.82 17.82 10.34
CA ALA A 234 -9.95 18.87 9.32
C ALA A 234 -8.81 18.83 8.27
N ASP A 235 -7.61 18.44 8.69
CA ASP A 235 -6.41 18.38 7.84
C ASP A 235 -6.21 17.00 7.20
N MET A 236 -7.07 16.02 7.52
CA MET A 236 -6.96 14.65 7.01
C MET A 236 -7.00 14.53 5.48
N PRO A 237 -7.75 15.35 4.70
CA PRO A 237 -7.70 15.27 3.24
C PRO A 237 -6.28 15.49 2.68
N VAL A 238 -5.48 16.36 3.30
CA VAL A 238 -4.08 16.59 2.91
C VAL A 238 -3.24 15.36 3.23
N VAL A 239 -3.44 14.75 4.39
CA VAL A 239 -2.77 13.50 4.79
C VAL A 239 -3.08 12.37 3.82
N VAL A 240 -4.35 12.17 3.47
CA VAL A 240 -4.76 11.12 2.54
C VAL A 240 -4.11 11.32 1.16
N SER A 241 -4.01 12.57 0.69
CA SER A 241 -3.31 12.90 -0.56
C SER A 241 -1.80 12.62 -0.48
N MET A 242 -1.16 12.96 0.64
CA MET A 242 0.26 12.67 0.85
C MET A 242 0.53 11.16 0.92
N LEU A 243 -0.32 10.40 1.63
CA LEU A 243 -0.21 8.93 1.71
C LEU A 243 -0.51 8.25 0.36
N ASN A 244 -1.39 8.83 -0.47
CA ASN A 244 -1.58 8.40 -1.86
C ASN A 244 -0.27 8.50 -2.65
N SER A 245 0.44 9.63 -2.54
CA SER A 245 1.76 9.79 -3.16
C SER A 245 2.75 8.74 -2.66
N TYR A 246 2.81 8.52 -1.34
CA TYR A 246 3.68 7.50 -0.74
C TYR A 246 3.36 6.09 -1.25
N SER A 247 2.08 5.75 -1.44
CA SER A 247 1.69 4.46 -2.02
C SER A 247 2.27 4.27 -3.44
N GLY A 248 2.35 5.34 -4.24
CA GLY A 248 2.99 5.33 -5.55
C GLY A 248 4.51 5.13 -5.48
N TRP A 249 5.19 5.80 -4.54
CA TRP A 249 6.63 5.61 -4.31
C TRP A 249 6.96 4.22 -3.78
N ALA A 250 6.13 3.69 -2.88
CA ALA A 250 6.26 2.32 -2.38
C ALA A 250 6.14 1.31 -3.52
N ALA A 251 5.12 1.46 -4.37
CA ALA A 251 4.93 0.62 -5.56
C ALA A 251 6.09 0.72 -6.55
N ALA A 252 6.65 1.91 -6.76
CA ALA A 252 7.83 2.08 -7.61
C ALA A 252 9.08 1.41 -7.00
N GLY A 253 9.24 1.46 -5.68
CA GLY A 253 10.36 0.82 -4.97
C GLY A 253 10.32 -0.72 -4.98
N ILE A 254 9.18 -1.34 -5.29
CA ILE A 254 9.05 -2.81 -5.42
C ILE A 254 8.82 -3.27 -6.87
N GLY A 255 8.86 -2.35 -7.84
CA GLY A 255 8.48 -2.55 -9.24
C GLY A 255 9.62 -2.93 -10.16
#